data_AF-A0A8J3KB47-F1
#
_entry.id   AF-A0A8J3KB47-F1
#
_cell.length_a   1.000
_cell.length_b   1.000
_cell.length_c   1.000
_cell.angle_alpha   90.00
_cell.angle_beta   90.00
_cell.angle_gamma   90.00
#
_symmetry.space_group_name_H-M   'P 1'
#
loop_
_entity.id
_entity.type
_entity.pdbx_description
1 polymer ?
#
loop_
_entity_poly.entity_id
_entity_poly.type
_entity_poly.pdbx_seq_one_letter_code
_entity_poly.pdbx_strand_id
1 'polypeptide(L)'
;MLKPGRVRALACAIATAAVSFAVVVLGGAQPAQAATTFTSTAVNQNGGNCANLPNNSTANGTQLTQSACNGAGSQNFTFTPVSGTTDQFTVATSAAGRCVDVNGASTADNATIIQWSCHSGTNQRVRLVPVTVAGTDKTFNLQPVHSGKCVVPSAGSPNAGVGLVQLPCSSATSRVWRLPNYTSGGGNPTTPPEKTVRVYWLKPSDVAYDQRWPDGIANVMREAQRYYRQELGKTFTLNTTVVEVVNGDHVKSWYENTPNGSDRYWWSVFNMQEELRRKLSLRAPDTRWINVGLISAEGPGAGGGGGGGWVILCQHDADGAAGVNGPMNRWYGGMVHELGHAFGLPDSASTDGTPMSASFYSYPNTHFSQAQKTQILNGPYGSFLS
;
A
#
# COMPACT_ATOMS: atom_id res chain seq x y z
N MET A 1 20.36 74.47 -58.17
CA MET A 1 20.60 73.14 -58.77
C MET A 1 19.61 72.16 -58.15
N LEU A 2 18.60 71.74 -58.89
CA LEU A 2 17.45 71.00 -58.38
C LEU A 2 17.12 69.82 -59.32
N LYS A 3 16.94 68.65 -58.70
CA LYS A 3 16.35 67.39 -59.22
C LYS A 3 17.20 66.57 -60.21
N PRO A 4 16.88 65.27 -60.42
CA PRO A 4 16.34 64.24 -59.50
C PRO A 4 17.09 62.88 -59.62
N GLY A 5 16.90 61.97 -58.67
CA GLY A 5 17.39 60.59 -58.74
C GLY A 5 16.33 59.57 -58.30
N ARG A 6 15.92 58.73 -59.25
CA ARG A 6 14.79 57.77 -59.25
C ARG A 6 14.75 56.73 -58.12
N VAL A 7 13.52 56.38 -57.74
CA VAL A 7 13.11 55.22 -56.93
C VAL A 7 13.16 53.93 -57.76
N ARG A 8 13.72 52.84 -57.22
CA ARG A 8 13.35 51.45 -57.52
C ARG A 8 13.52 50.59 -56.26
N ALA A 9 12.51 49.73 -56.03
CA ALA A 9 12.28 48.94 -54.83
C ALA A 9 13.25 47.76 -54.66
N LEU A 10 13.54 47.40 -53.40
CA LEU A 10 13.96 46.06 -53.01
C LEU A 10 13.20 45.66 -51.74
N ALA A 11 12.54 44.50 -51.80
CA ALA A 11 11.75 43.91 -50.73
C ALA A 11 12.62 43.49 -49.54
N CYS A 12 12.18 43.77 -48.33
CA CYS A 12 12.76 43.23 -47.10
C CYS A 12 11.69 42.35 -46.43
N ALA A 13 11.99 41.06 -46.30
CA ALA A 13 11.11 40.06 -45.71
C ALA A 13 10.93 40.34 -44.20
N ILE A 14 9.67 40.47 -43.76
CA ILE A 14 9.31 40.53 -42.35
C ILE A 14 9.13 39.08 -41.88
N ALA A 15 10.11 38.57 -41.14
CA ALA A 15 9.96 37.33 -40.38
C ALA A 15 9.16 37.62 -39.10
N THR A 16 7.87 37.31 -39.09
CA THR A 16 7.05 37.29 -37.87
C THR A 16 7.43 36.07 -37.04
N ALA A 17 8.19 36.27 -35.97
CA ALA A 17 8.40 35.25 -34.95
C ALA A 17 7.11 35.09 -34.12
N ALA A 18 6.41 33.98 -34.30
CA ALA A 18 5.29 33.60 -33.45
C ALA A 18 5.84 33.26 -32.05
N VAL A 19 5.49 34.07 -31.05
CA VAL A 19 5.77 33.77 -29.64
C VAL A 19 4.75 32.73 -29.18
N SER A 20 5.15 31.46 -29.20
CA SER A 20 4.38 30.37 -28.60
C SER A 20 4.40 30.54 -27.08
N PHE A 21 3.29 30.96 -26.49
CA PHE A 21 3.07 30.83 -25.05
C PHE A 21 2.97 29.34 -24.70
N ALA A 22 4.06 28.77 -24.20
CA ALA A 22 4.00 27.49 -23.52
C ALA A 22 3.27 27.71 -22.19
N VAL A 23 1.99 27.31 -22.12
CA VAL A 23 1.28 27.18 -20.85
C VAL A 23 1.99 26.06 -20.09
N VAL A 24 2.89 26.44 -19.17
CA VAL A 24 3.44 25.52 -18.18
C VAL A 24 2.30 25.21 -17.22
N VAL A 25 1.62 24.09 -17.46
CA VAL A 25 0.73 23.50 -16.46
C VAL A 25 1.63 23.06 -15.31
N LEU A 26 1.69 23.86 -14.25
CA LEU A 26 2.22 23.44 -12.96
C LEU A 26 1.29 22.33 -12.45
N GLY A 27 1.63 21.07 -12.76
CA GLY A 27 0.99 19.90 -12.18
C GLY A 27 1.28 19.88 -10.69
N GLY A 28 0.42 20.52 -9.89
CA GLY A 28 0.43 20.33 -8.45
C GLY A 28 0.27 18.84 -8.13
N ALA A 29 1.02 18.35 -7.16
CA ALA A 29 0.90 16.97 -6.68
C ALA A 29 -0.58 16.65 -6.45
N GLN A 30 -1.11 15.67 -7.20
CA GLN A 30 -2.50 15.27 -7.05
C GLN A 30 -2.70 14.79 -5.61
N PRO A 31 -3.75 15.23 -4.90
CA PRO A 31 -4.06 14.66 -3.60
C PRO A 31 -4.25 13.15 -3.76
N ALA A 32 -3.73 12.37 -2.80
CA ALA A 32 -3.92 10.93 -2.76
C ALA A 32 -5.42 10.64 -2.94
N GLN A 33 -5.78 10.05 -4.08
CA GLN A 33 -7.17 9.83 -4.43
C GLN A 33 -7.71 8.75 -3.49
N ALA A 34 -8.67 9.13 -2.65
CA ALA A 34 -9.37 8.20 -1.77
C ALA A 34 -10.01 7.09 -2.61
N ALA A 35 -10.07 5.87 -2.06
CA ALA A 35 -10.86 4.81 -2.66
C ALA A 35 -12.30 5.33 -2.88
N THR A 36 -12.87 5.06 -4.05
CA THR A 36 -14.25 5.42 -4.37
C THR A 36 -15.15 4.22 -4.17
N THR A 37 -16.45 4.46 -3.98
CA THR A 37 -17.44 3.37 -3.99
C THR A 37 -17.44 2.69 -5.35
N PHE A 38 -17.46 1.36 -5.36
CA PHE A 38 -17.53 0.56 -6.59
C PHE A 38 -18.38 -0.69 -6.38
N THR A 39 -18.94 -1.21 -7.48
CA THR A 39 -19.70 -2.48 -7.47
C THR A 39 -18.98 -3.50 -8.33
N SER A 40 -18.70 -4.68 -7.76
CA SER A 40 -17.97 -5.74 -8.43
C SER A 40 -18.56 -7.11 -8.09
N THR A 41 -18.42 -8.05 -9.04
CA THR A 41 -18.40 -9.47 -8.68
C THR A 41 -17.09 -9.79 -7.97
N ALA A 42 -17.10 -10.83 -7.13
CA ALA A 42 -15.89 -11.41 -6.56
C ALA A 42 -15.69 -12.80 -7.16
N VAL A 43 -14.65 -12.96 -7.98
CA VAL A 43 -14.34 -14.21 -8.72
C VAL A 43 -13.22 -14.96 -8.02
N ASN A 44 -13.49 -16.13 -7.45
CA ASN A 44 -12.48 -16.95 -6.80
C ASN A 44 -11.44 -17.42 -7.83
N GLN A 45 -10.16 -17.32 -7.50
CA GLN A 45 -9.08 -17.71 -8.40
C GLN A 45 -8.86 -19.23 -8.46
N ASN A 46 -9.53 -20.01 -7.61
CA ASN A 46 -9.63 -21.46 -7.70
C ASN A 46 -10.99 -21.88 -8.27
N GLY A 47 -11.02 -22.21 -9.56
CA GLY A 47 -12.23 -22.68 -10.25
C GLY A 47 -13.11 -21.60 -10.86
N GLY A 48 -12.85 -20.31 -10.62
CA GLY A 48 -13.51 -19.21 -11.35
C GLY A 48 -14.96 -18.94 -10.94
N ASN A 49 -15.44 -19.50 -9.84
CA ASN A 49 -16.78 -19.24 -9.31
C ASN A 49 -16.88 -17.86 -8.65
N CYS A 50 -18.06 -17.26 -8.71
CA CYS A 50 -18.37 -15.98 -8.10
C CYS A 50 -18.95 -16.16 -6.69
N ALA A 51 -18.60 -15.27 -5.76
CA ALA A 51 -19.36 -15.13 -4.52
C ALA A 51 -20.82 -14.82 -4.86
N ASN A 52 -21.75 -15.41 -4.10
CA ASN A 52 -23.16 -15.42 -4.45
C ASN A 52 -24.02 -15.39 -3.19
N LEU A 53 -25.03 -14.52 -3.20
CA LEU A 53 -26.14 -14.56 -2.26
C LEU A 53 -27.21 -15.55 -2.74
N PRO A 54 -27.38 -16.71 -2.08
CA PRO A 54 -28.33 -17.73 -2.54
C PRO A 54 -29.75 -17.18 -2.70
N ASN A 55 -30.37 -17.49 -3.84
CA ASN A 55 -31.76 -17.16 -4.14
C ASN A 55 -32.12 -15.66 -4.05
N ASN A 56 -31.15 -14.75 -4.14
CA ASN A 56 -31.34 -13.31 -3.87
C ASN A 56 -32.06 -13.06 -2.53
N SER A 57 -31.77 -13.89 -1.52
CA SER A 57 -32.44 -13.85 -0.21
C SER A 57 -32.38 -12.44 0.40
N THR A 58 -33.46 -12.01 1.05
CA THR A 58 -33.49 -10.80 1.89
C THR A 58 -33.43 -11.14 3.38
N ALA A 59 -33.19 -12.40 3.76
CA ALA A 59 -33.17 -12.82 5.16
C ALA A 59 -31.79 -12.64 5.81
N ASN A 60 -31.78 -12.13 7.04
CA ASN A 60 -30.57 -12.07 7.86
C ASN A 60 -30.07 -13.49 8.17
N GLY A 61 -28.76 -13.66 8.25
CA GLY A 61 -28.16 -14.98 8.52
C GLY A 61 -28.07 -15.89 7.29
N THR A 62 -28.50 -15.44 6.12
CA THR A 62 -28.27 -16.20 4.88
C THR A 62 -26.78 -16.31 4.63
N GLN A 63 -26.24 -17.54 4.65
CA GLN A 63 -24.85 -17.79 4.32
C GLN A 63 -24.60 -17.54 2.83
N LEU A 64 -23.54 -16.78 2.54
CA LEU A 64 -23.05 -16.59 1.18
C LEU A 64 -22.43 -17.89 0.68
N THR A 65 -22.61 -18.18 -0.60
CA THR A 65 -21.98 -19.33 -1.28
C THR A 65 -21.08 -18.85 -2.40
N GLN A 66 -20.42 -19.78 -3.09
CA GLN A 66 -19.93 -19.52 -4.44
C GLN A 66 -20.78 -20.26 -5.48
N SER A 67 -20.91 -19.71 -6.67
CA SER A 67 -21.58 -20.36 -7.80
C SER A 67 -20.97 -19.92 -9.13
N ALA A 68 -21.30 -20.61 -10.21
CA ALA A 68 -20.85 -20.23 -11.55
C ALA A 68 -21.23 -18.76 -11.81
N CYS A 69 -20.26 -17.96 -12.26
CA CYS A 69 -20.49 -16.56 -12.58
C CYS A 69 -21.53 -16.44 -13.70
N ASN A 70 -22.61 -15.70 -13.46
CA ASN A 70 -23.73 -15.56 -14.39
C ASN A 70 -24.25 -14.12 -14.53
N GLY A 71 -23.60 -13.16 -13.87
CA GLY A 71 -23.98 -11.74 -13.93
C GLY A 71 -25.26 -11.39 -13.16
N ALA A 72 -25.82 -12.32 -12.38
CA ALA A 72 -26.99 -12.05 -11.56
C ALA A 72 -26.71 -11.00 -10.48
N GLY A 73 -27.74 -10.25 -10.09
CA GLY A 73 -27.65 -9.28 -9.00
C GLY A 73 -27.11 -9.89 -7.70
N SER A 74 -27.45 -11.14 -7.39
CA SER A 74 -26.92 -11.89 -6.22
C SER A 74 -25.40 -12.04 -6.18
N GLN A 75 -24.71 -11.82 -7.29
CA GLN A 75 -23.25 -11.90 -7.39
C GLN A 75 -22.57 -10.52 -7.40
N ASN A 76 -23.36 -9.44 -7.34
CA ASN A 76 -22.86 -8.08 -7.33
C ASN A 76 -22.80 -7.53 -5.90
N PHE A 77 -21.62 -7.08 -5.50
CA PHE A 77 -21.37 -6.53 -4.17
C PHE A 77 -20.88 -5.09 -4.31
N THR A 78 -21.42 -4.20 -3.48
CA THR A 78 -21.04 -2.78 -3.49
C THR A 78 -20.11 -2.49 -2.32
N PHE A 79 -18.88 -2.12 -2.65
CA PHE A 79 -17.81 -1.78 -1.71
C PHE A 79 -17.84 -0.28 -1.47
N THR A 80 -18.19 0.14 -0.26
CA THR A 80 -18.22 1.55 0.15
C THR A 80 -17.08 1.80 1.13
N PRO A 81 -16.13 2.70 0.81
CA PRO A 81 -15.01 3.05 1.68
C PRO A 81 -15.47 3.47 3.08
N VAL A 82 -14.78 2.99 4.11
CA VAL A 82 -15.01 3.41 5.49
C VAL A 82 -14.23 4.70 5.75
N SER A 83 -14.95 5.77 6.10
CA SER A 83 -14.35 7.07 6.39
C SER A 83 -13.27 6.96 7.49
N GLY A 84 -12.17 7.71 7.32
CA GLY A 84 -11.03 7.68 8.23
C GLY A 84 -10.11 6.47 8.06
N THR A 85 -10.41 5.55 7.14
CA THR A 85 -9.54 4.43 6.79
C THR A 85 -9.09 4.55 5.33
N THR A 86 -7.95 3.93 4.99
CA THR A 86 -7.44 3.97 3.62
C THR A 86 -7.78 2.74 2.79
N ASP A 87 -8.21 1.65 3.42
CA ASP A 87 -8.33 0.36 2.74
C ASP A 87 -9.43 -0.56 3.30
N GLN A 88 -10.36 -0.02 4.10
CA GLN A 88 -11.52 -0.77 4.59
C GLN A 88 -12.78 -0.37 3.84
N PHE A 89 -13.64 -1.35 3.61
CA PHE A 89 -14.91 -1.19 2.93
C PHE A 89 -16.03 -1.84 3.74
N THR A 90 -17.19 -1.22 3.77
CA THR A 90 -18.44 -1.96 3.98
C THR A 90 -18.84 -2.59 2.65
N VAL A 91 -19.34 -3.82 2.68
CA VAL A 91 -19.67 -4.57 1.47
C VAL A 91 -21.16 -4.89 1.48
N ALA A 92 -21.94 -4.14 0.71
CA ALA A 92 -23.37 -4.37 0.60
C ALA A 92 -23.68 -5.53 -0.35
N THR A 93 -24.65 -6.36 0.00
CA THR A 93 -25.19 -7.41 -0.88
C THR A 93 -26.27 -6.83 -1.81
N SER A 94 -26.86 -7.66 -2.67
CA SER A 94 -28.00 -7.23 -3.50
C SER A 94 -29.28 -6.95 -2.70
N ALA A 95 -29.35 -7.40 -1.45
CA ALA A 95 -30.46 -7.10 -0.56
C ALA A 95 -30.27 -5.70 0.07
N ALA A 96 -31.22 -4.80 -0.16
CA ALA A 96 -31.15 -3.44 0.36
C ALA A 96 -30.97 -3.40 1.89
N GLY A 97 -30.02 -2.58 2.35
CA GLY A 97 -29.70 -2.43 3.78
C GLY A 97 -28.95 -3.61 4.41
N ARG A 98 -28.44 -4.56 3.60
CA ARG A 98 -27.68 -5.72 4.07
C ARG A 98 -26.23 -5.67 3.63
N CYS A 99 -25.36 -6.12 4.54
CA CYS A 99 -23.93 -6.13 4.39
C CYS A 99 -23.38 -7.55 4.60
N VAL A 100 -22.24 -7.84 3.97
CA VAL A 100 -21.43 -9.03 4.24
C VAL A 100 -20.95 -8.98 5.69
N ASP A 101 -21.13 -10.07 6.43
CA ASP A 101 -20.90 -10.16 7.87
C ASP A 101 -20.25 -11.51 8.22
N VAL A 102 -19.33 -11.51 9.18
CA VAL A 102 -18.85 -12.74 9.81
C VAL A 102 -19.74 -13.10 11.00
N ASN A 103 -20.45 -14.21 10.88
CA ASN A 103 -21.49 -14.62 11.83
C ASN A 103 -21.01 -14.56 13.29
N GLY A 104 -21.75 -13.80 14.11
CA GLY A 104 -21.48 -13.60 15.53
C GLY A 104 -20.17 -12.86 15.84
N ALA A 105 -19.58 -12.15 14.87
CA ALA A 105 -18.24 -11.56 14.95
C ALA A 105 -17.17 -12.57 15.41
N SER A 106 -17.39 -13.86 15.13
CA SER A 106 -16.48 -14.92 15.55
C SER A 106 -15.10 -14.71 14.94
N THR A 107 -14.05 -15.05 15.68
CA THR A 107 -12.67 -15.11 15.18
C THR A 107 -12.23 -16.55 14.88
N ALA A 108 -13.11 -17.54 15.09
CA ALA A 108 -12.81 -18.95 14.86
C ALA A 108 -12.71 -19.28 13.37
N ASP A 109 -11.91 -20.29 13.04
CA ASP A 109 -11.91 -20.88 11.70
C ASP A 109 -13.27 -21.47 11.37
N ASN A 110 -13.63 -21.43 10.09
CA ASN A 110 -14.90 -21.91 9.56
C ASN A 110 -16.15 -21.14 10.06
N ALA A 111 -15.99 -20.00 10.75
CA ALA A 111 -17.12 -19.11 10.99
C ALA A 111 -17.71 -18.67 9.64
N THR A 112 -19.03 -18.74 9.53
CA THR A 112 -19.73 -18.54 8.26
C THR A 112 -19.77 -17.08 7.86
N ILE A 113 -19.65 -16.82 6.55
CA ILE A 113 -19.86 -15.50 5.99
C ILE A 113 -21.32 -15.41 5.58
N ILE A 114 -22.04 -14.48 6.18
CA ILE A 114 -23.48 -14.30 6.01
C ILE A 114 -23.78 -12.90 5.47
N GLN A 115 -25.03 -12.65 5.09
CA GLN A 115 -25.54 -11.29 5.07
C GLN A 115 -26.24 -10.94 6.38
N TRP A 116 -26.08 -9.70 6.82
CA TRP A 116 -26.74 -9.17 8.00
C TRP A 116 -27.14 -7.71 7.82
N SER A 117 -28.02 -7.18 8.67
CA SER A 117 -28.34 -5.75 8.70
C SER A 117 -27.06 -4.93 8.86
N CYS A 118 -26.85 -3.96 7.97
CA CYS A 118 -25.65 -3.14 8.01
C CYS A 118 -25.50 -2.40 9.35
N HIS A 119 -24.29 -2.39 9.90
CA HIS A 119 -23.91 -1.73 11.15
C HIS A 119 -22.44 -1.32 11.13
N SER A 120 -21.96 -0.63 12.17
CA SER A 120 -20.59 -0.10 12.23
C SER A 120 -19.53 -1.09 12.75
N GLY A 121 -19.92 -2.28 13.22
CA GLY A 121 -19.01 -3.32 13.71
C GLY A 121 -17.95 -3.75 12.68
N THR A 122 -16.75 -4.09 13.15
CA THR A 122 -15.60 -4.45 12.30
C THR A 122 -15.74 -5.81 11.60
N ASN A 123 -16.68 -6.66 12.04
CA ASN A 123 -17.06 -7.91 11.37
C ASN A 123 -17.86 -7.71 10.06
N GLN A 124 -18.30 -6.47 9.77
CA GLN A 124 -18.89 -6.07 8.48
C GLN A 124 -17.97 -5.16 7.66
N ARG A 125 -16.72 -4.99 8.11
CA ARG A 125 -15.70 -4.26 7.38
C ARG A 125 -14.75 -5.27 6.76
N VAL A 126 -14.47 -5.09 5.48
CA VAL A 126 -13.55 -5.92 4.73
C VAL A 126 -12.39 -5.05 4.27
N ARG A 127 -11.17 -5.49 4.55
CA ARG A 127 -9.96 -4.98 3.93
C ARG A 127 -9.70 -5.73 2.64
N LEU A 128 -9.35 -4.99 1.60
CA LEU A 128 -8.88 -5.57 0.34
C LEU A 128 -7.36 -5.67 0.39
N VAL A 129 -6.84 -6.84 0.76
CA VAL A 129 -5.40 -7.10 0.82
C VAL A 129 -4.92 -7.57 -0.55
N PRO A 130 -4.09 -6.79 -1.28
CA PRO A 130 -3.65 -7.19 -2.62
C PRO A 130 -2.88 -8.50 -2.60
N VAL A 131 -3.13 -9.36 -3.58
CA VAL A 131 -2.38 -10.60 -3.79
C VAL A 131 -1.99 -10.69 -5.26
N THR A 132 -0.70 -10.80 -5.55
CA THR A 132 -0.23 -11.02 -6.92
C THR A 132 -0.55 -12.43 -7.37
N VAL A 133 -1.33 -12.56 -8.45
CA VAL A 133 -1.60 -13.83 -9.14
C VAL A 133 -1.12 -13.69 -10.58
N ALA A 134 -0.29 -14.62 -11.05
CA ALA A 134 0.29 -14.54 -12.39
C ALA A 134 -0.82 -14.47 -13.47
N GLY A 135 -0.66 -13.57 -14.43
CA GLY A 135 -1.61 -13.38 -15.54
C GLY A 135 -2.96 -12.77 -15.15
N THR A 136 -3.12 -12.31 -13.91
CA THR A 136 -4.38 -11.76 -13.41
C THR A 136 -4.13 -10.47 -12.63
N ASP A 137 -5.06 -9.53 -12.72
CA ASP A 137 -5.03 -8.25 -12.02
C ASP A 137 -6.17 -8.12 -11.00
N LYS A 138 -6.12 -7.07 -10.16
CA LYS A 138 -7.20 -6.74 -9.20
C LYS A 138 -7.59 -7.92 -8.30
N THR A 139 -6.57 -8.65 -7.85
CA THR A 139 -6.70 -9.84 -7.01
C THR A 139 -6.43 -9.50 -5.56
N PHE A 140 -7.31 -9.98 -4.69
CA PHE A 140 -7.32 -9.64 -3.28
C PHE A 140 -7.64 -10.85 -2.41
N ASN A 141 -7.02 -10.88 -1.25
CA ASN A 141 -7.62 -11.48 -0.08
C ASN A 141 -8.70 -10.51 0.45
N LEU A 142 -9.93 -11.01 0.62
CA LEU A 142 -11.01 -10.25 1.26
C LEU A 142 -10.97 -10.54 2.76
N GLN A 143 -10.45 -9.59 3.55
CA GLN A 143 -10.10 -9.82 4.94
C GLN A 143 -11.08 -9.10 5.88
N PRO A 144 -12.01 -9.79 6.57
CA PRO A 144 -12.79 -9.19 7.64
C PRO A 144 -11.88 -8.57 8.70
N VAL A 145 -12.11 -7.28 8.99
CA VAL A 145 -11.18 -6.47 9.79
C VAL A 145 -11.07 -6.98 11.23
N HIS A 146 -12.17 -7.48 11.82
CA HIS A 146 -12.19 -7.91 13.22
C HIS A 146 -11.33 -9.15 13.50
N SER A 147 -11.25 -10.08 12.55
CA SER A 147 -10.53 -11.35 12.73
C SER A 147 -9.18 -11.36 12.01
N GLY A 148 -9.02 -10.53 10.99
CA GLY A 148 -7.86 -10.55 10.11
C GLY A 148 -7.70 -11.85 9.30
N LYS A 149 -8.73 -12.70 9.28
CA LYS A 149 -8.83 -13.89 8.42
C LYS A 149 -9.38 -13.51 7.06
N CYS A 150 -9.49 -14.45 6.14
CA CYS A 150 -9.95 -14.21 4.79
C CYS A 150 -11.25 -14.95 4.49
N VAL A 151 -12.15 -14.30 3.75
CA VAL A 151 -13.33 -14.93 3.15
C VAL A 151 -12.87 -15.94 2.12
N VAL A 152 -13.26 -17.20 2.31
CA VAL A 152 -12.86 -18.32 1.46
C VAL A 152 -14.04 -19.27 1.28
N PRO A 153 -14.12 -20.00 0.15
CA PRO A 153 -14.97 -21.18 0.08
C PRO A 153 -14.54 -22.19 1.16
N SER A 154 -15.50 -22.83 1.81
CA SER A 154 -15.21 -23.87 2.81
C SER A 154 -14.25 -24.93 2.25
N ALA A 155 -13.26 -25.29 3.06
CA ALA A 155 -12.13 -26.16 2.70
C ALA A 155 -11.30 -25.70 1.47
N GLY A 156 -11.46 -24.45 1.00
CA GLY A 156 -10.84 -23.97 -0.23
C GLY A 156 -11.36 -24.62 -1.50
N SER A 157 -12.55 -25.23 -1.44
CA SER A 157 -13.14 -26.01 -2.54
C SER A 157 -13.36 -25.15 -3.80
N PRO A 158 -13.11 -25.66 -5.01
CA PRO A 158 -13.44 -24.99 -6.26
C PRO A 158 -14.91 -25.16 -6.67
N ASN A 159 -15.70 -25.97 -5.94
CA ASN A 159 -17.03 -26.37 -6.37
C ASN A 159 -18.10 -25.30 -6.09
N ALA A 160 -19.07 -25.16 -7.01
CA ALA A 160 -20.25 -24.34 -6.81
C ALA A 160 -21.15 -24.89 -5.69
N GLY A 161 -21.93 -24.00 -5.06
CA GLY A 161 -22.83 -24.32 -3.96
C GLY A 161 -22.16 -24.36 -2.58
N VAL A 162 -20.82 -24.35 -2.52
CA VAL A 162 -20.09 -24.36 -1.25
C VAL A 162 -20.27 -23.03 -0.52
N GLY A 163 -20.55 -23.11 0.78
CA GLY A 163 -20.65 -21.95 1.67
C GLY A 163 -19.31 -21.24 1.88
N LEU A 164 -19.36 -19.93 1.99
CA LEU A 164 -18.21 -19.10 2.34
C LEU A 164 -18.03 -19.07 3.86
N VAL A 165 -16.77 -19.14 4.28
CA VAL A 165 -16.32 -19.09 5.67
C VAL A 165 -15.11 -18.17 5.79
N GLN A 166 -14.63 -17.93 7.02
CA GLN A 166 -13.31 -17.35 7.23
C GLN A 166 -12.26 -18.42 7.60
N LEU A 167 -11.05 -18.28 7.05
CA LEU A 167 -9.86 -19.06 7.42
C LEU A 167 -8.61 -18.16 7.30
N PRO A 168 -7.42 -18.56 7.80
CA PRO A 168 -6.21 -17.71 7.74
C PRO A 168 -5.90 -17.22 6.31
N CYS A 169 -5.49 -15.98 6.14
CA CYS A 169 -5.17 -15.48 4.80
C CYS A 169 -3.97 -16.22 4.19
N SER A 170 -3.97 -16.43 2.88
CA SER A 170 -2.82 -16.94 2.13
C SER A 170 -2.90 -16.50 0.66
N SER A 171 -1.79 -16.65 -0.06
CA SER A 171 -1.72 -16.40 -1.50
C SER A 171 -2.17 -17.59 -2.36
N ALA A 172 -2.65 -18.68 -1.74
CA ALA A 172 -3.22 -19.80 -2.50
C ALA A 172 -4.46 -19.31 -3.26
N THR A 173 -4.61 -19.68 -4.53
CA THR A 173 -5.70 -19.20 -5.40
C THR A 173 -7.09 -19.44 -4.82
N SER A 174 -7.26 -20.46 -3.97
CA SER A 174 -8.51 -20.75 -3.27
C SER A 174 -8.93 -19.66 -2.27
N ARG A 175 -8.00 -18.81 -1.83
CA ARG A 175 -8.25 -17.71 -0.90
C ARG A 175 -8.24 -16.33 -1.56
N VAL A 176 -8.01 -16.30 -2.86
CA VAL A 176 -7.86 -15.06 -3.63
C VAL A 176 -9.11 -14.84 -4.47
N TRP A 177 -9.60 -13.61 -4.44
CA TRP A 177 -10.74 -13.14 -5.20
C TRP A 177 -10.29 -12.04 -6.16
N ARG A 178 -10.62 -12.16 -7.43
CA ARG A 178 -10.50 -11.06 -8.39
C ARG A 178 -11.75 -10.20 -8.33
N LEU A 179 -11.57 -8.90 -8.29
CA LEU A 179 -12.62 -7.88 -8.35
C LEU A 179 -12.51 -7.14 -9.69
N PRO A 180 -13.18 -7.60 -10.77
CA PRO A 180 -12.98 -7.05 -12.12
C PRO A 180 -13.26 -5.55 -12.22
N ASN A 181 -14.26 -5.09 -11.46
CA ASN A 181 -14.70 -3.69 -11.45
C ASN A 181 -14.08 -2.89 -10.30
N TYR A 182 -13.03 -3.40 -9.67
CA TYR A 182 -12.28 -2.61 -8.71
C TYR A 182 -11.75 -1.34 -9.42
N THR A 183 -12.18 -0.20 -8.89
CA THR A 183 -11.68 1.12 -9.23
C THR A 183 -11.03 1.69 -7.98
N SER A 184 -9.71 1.82 -7.99
CA SER A 184 -9.04 2.70 -7.05
C SER A 184 -9.09 4.12 -7.60
N GLY A 185 -9.25 5.08 -6.70
CA GLY A 185 -9.04 6.48 -7.05
C GLY A 185 -7.66 6.72 -7.69
N GLY A 186 -6.63 5.94 -7.35
CA GLY A 186 -5.22 6.17 -7.74
C GLY A 186 -4.44 4.99 -8.33
N GLY A 187 -5.07 4.05 -9.06
CA GLY A 187 -4.37 3.00 -9.83
C GLY A 187 -4.37 1.59 -9.21
N ASN A 188 -4.24 0.56 -10.05
CA ASN A 188 -4.45 -0.85 -9.71
C ASN A 188 -3.43 -1.35 -8.65
N PRO A 189 -3.84 -2.03 -7.57
CA PRO A 189 -2.92 -2.59 -6.56
C PRO A 189 -1.93 -3.61 -7.12
N THR A 190 -2.24 -4.23 -8.26
CA THR A 190 -1.33 -5.12 -8.98
C THR A 190 -0.42 -4.40 -10.00
N THR A 191 -0.62 -3.10 -10.21
CA THR A 191 0.22 -2.24 -11.07
C THR A 191 0.29 -0.82 -10.47
N PRO A 192 0.96 -0.67 -9.31
CA PRO A 192 1.01 0.60 -8.61
C PRO A 192 1.69 1.69 -9.47
N PRO A 193 1.30 2.97 -9.33
CA PRO A 193 1.90 4.05 -10.10
C PRO A 193 3.42 4.08 -9.89
N GLU A 194 4.19 4.24 -10.97
CA GLU A 194 5.63 4.47 -10.86
C GLU A 194 5.91 5.83 -10.20
N LYS A 195 7.14 6.00 -9.71
CA LYS A 195 7.61 7.20 -8.99
C LYS A 195 6.87 7.46 -7.68
N THR A 196 6.41 6.40 -7.03
CA THR A 196 5.79 6.42 -5.69
C THR A 196 6.66 5.71 -4.67
N VAL A 197 6.33 5.90 -3.39
CA VAL A 197 6.85 5.09 -2.29
C VAL A 197 5.84 3.98 -2.00
N ARG A 198 6.29 2.73 -2.11
CA ARG A 198 5.51 1.54 -1.72
C ARG A 198 5.92 1.09 -0.33
N VAL A 199 4.95 0.86 0.53
CA VAL A 199 5.19 0.47 1.93
C VAL A 199 4.56 -0.89 2.17
N TYR A 200 5.30 -1.77 2.82
CA TYR A 200 4.92 -3.15 3.07
C TYR A 200 5.03 -3.45 4.55
N TRP A 201 4.05 -4.17 5.07
CA TRP A 201 4.16 -4.85 6.35
C TRP A 201 4.11 -6.36 6.13
N LEU A 202 5.25 -7.03 6.29
CA LEU A 202 5.32 -8.49 6.21
C LEU A 202 4.94 -9.10 7.56
N LYS A 203 3.82 -9.81 7.54
CA LYS A 203 3.29 -10.55 8.69
C LYS A 203 3.64 -12.04 8.53
N PRO A 204 4.51 -12.62 9.37
CA PRO A 204 4.76 -14.06 9.36
C PRO A 204 3.48 -14.88 9.45
N SER A 205 3.55 -16.14 8.99
CA SER A 205 2.36 -16.99 8.79
C SER A 205 1.65 -17.35 10.10
N ASP A 206 2.37 -17.40 11.21
CA ASP A 206 1.91 -17.67 12.58
C ASP A 206 1.62 -16.39 13.40
N VAL A 207 1.95 -15.21 12.88
CA VAL A 207 1.62 -13.94 13.52
C VAL A 207 0.18 -13.56 13.20
N ALA A 208 -0.62 -13.30 14.24
CA ALA A 208 -1.98 -12.81 14.07
C ALA A 208 -1.98 -11.43 13.42
N TYR A 209 -2.99 -11.16 12.60
CA TYR A 209 -3.17 -9.83 12.05
C TYR A 209 -3.63 -8.87 13.15
N ASP A 210 -3.00 -7.72 13.24
CA ASP A 210 -3.41 -6.64 14.11
C ASP A 210 -3.35 -5.31 13.34
N GLN A 211 -4.46 -4.60 13.35
CA GLN A 211 -4.66 -3.35 12.62
C GLN A 211 -3.68 -2.24 13.02
N ARG A 212 -3.19 -2.27 14.26
CA ARG A 212 -2.33 -1.22 14.82
C ARG A 212 -1.04 -1.04 14.03
N TRP A 213 -0.47 -2.12 13.50
CA TRP A 213 0.77 -2.08 12.71
C TRP A 213 0.61 -1.34 11.38
N PRO A 214 -0.25 -1.77 10.44
CA PRO A 214 -0.41 -1.04 9.18
C PRO A 214 -0.91 0.39 9.38
N ASP A 215 -1.77 0.66 10.38
CA ASP A 215 -2.22 2.03 10.67
C ASP A 215 -1.07 2.91 11.20
N GLY A 216 -0.29 2.38 12.14
CA GLY A 216 0.87 3.06 12.71
C GLY A 216 1.94 3.36 11.68
N ILE A 217 2.31 2.36 10.87
CA ILE A 217 3.25 2.52 9.76
C ILE A 217 2.75 3.58 8.77
N ALA A 218 1.46 3.53 8.40
CA ALA A 218 0.89 4.54 7.51
C ALA A 218 0.97 5.95 8.11
N ASN A 219 0.76 6.10 9.42
CA ASN A 219 0.87 7.38 10.11
C ASN A 219 2.30 7.90 10.13
N VAL A 220 3.28 7.05 10.43
CA VAL A 220 4.71 7.42 10.38
C VAL A 220 5.13 7.83 8.96
N MET A 221 4.64 7.14 7.93
CA MET A 221 4.92 7.49 6.53
C MET A 221 4.28 8.80 6.09
N ARG A 222 3.04 9.09 6.52
CA ARG A 222 2.39 10.39 6.29
C ARG A 222 3.13 11.52 7.01
N GLU A 223 3.64 11.26 8.21
CA GLU A 223 4.43 12.23 8.96
C GLU A 223 5.78 12.51 8.28
N ALA A 224 6.46 11.48 7.76
CA ALA A 224 7.63 11.68 6.91
C ALA A 224 7.28 12.48 5.65
N GLN A 225 6.14 12.20 5.00
CA GLN A 225 5.68 12.96 3.84
C GLN A 225 5.47 14.45 4.18
N ARG A 226 4.90 14.75 5.36
CA ARG A 226 4.76 16.12 5.90
C ARG A 226 6.12 16.77 6.10
N TYR A 227 7.04 16.09 6.78
CA TYR A 227 8.38 16.60 7.08
C TYR A 227 9.17 16.92 5.81
N TYR A 228 9.21 16.01 4.82
CA TYR A 228 9.89 16.26 3.55
C TYR A 228 9.29 17.46 2.80
N ARG A 229 7.95 17.61 2.81
CA ARG A 229 7.29 18.77 2.22
C ARG A 229 7.71 20.07 2.90
N GLN A 230 7.79 20.07 4.22
CA GLN A 230 8.24 21.23 4.99
C GLN A 230 9.70 21.59 4.70
N GLU A 231 10.57 20.59 4.62
CA GLU A 231 12.01 20.80 4.45
C GLU A 231 12.42 21.15 3.01
N LEU A 232 11.74 20.58 2.01
CA LEU A 232 12.13 20.65 0.59
C LEU A 232 11.17 21.46 -0.29
N GLY A 233 9.98 21.80 0.22
CA GLY A 233 8.88 22.35 -0.59
C GLY A 233 8.23 21.32 -1.53
N LYS A 234 8.76 20.10 -1.59
CA LYS A 234 8.26 18.94 -2.36
C LYS A 234 8.26 17.70 -1.49
N THR A 235 7.52 16.68 -1.88
CA THR A 235 7.56 15.39 -1.17
C THR A 235 7.23 14.23 -2.10
N PHE A 236 7.45 13.02 -1.60
CA PHE A 236 7.12 11.80 -2.32
C PHE A 236 5.62 11.53 -2.29
N THR A 237 5.16 10.72 -3.24
CA THR A 237 3.76 10.27 -3.31
C THR A 237 3.62 8.88 -2.68
N LEU A 238 2.70 8.75 -1.74
CA LEU A 238 2.25 7.46 -1.19
C LEU A 238 1.10 6.93 -2.04
N ASN A 239 1.03 5.60 -2.17
CA ASN A 239 -0.10 4.92 -2.81
C ASN A 239 -1.39 5.08 -1.99
N THR A 240 -2.54 4.89 -2.65
CA THR A 240 -3.87 4.93 -2.00
C THR A 240 -3.93 3.97 -0.81
N THR A 241 -3.56 2.70 -1.04
CA THR A 241 -3.21 1.79 0.04
C THR A 241 -1.79 2.14 0.47
N VAL A 242 -1.67 2.90 1.56
CA VAL A 242 -0.35 3.34 2.05
C VAL A 242 0.50 2.14 2.42
N VAL A 243 -0.05 1.17 3.16
CA VAL A 243 0.66 -0.04 3.61
C VAL A 243 0.02 -1.29 3.01
N GLU A 244 0.79 -1.99 2.20
CA GLU A 244 0.45 -3.30 1.66
C GLU A 244 0.78 -4.38 2.71
N VAL A 245 -0.24 -5.06 3.21
CA VAL A 245 -0.06 -6.18 4.15
C VAL A 245 0.34 -7.42 3.37
N VAL A 246 1.53 -7.94 3.63
CA VAL A 246 2.06 -9.12 2.95
C VAL A 246 2.08 -10.30 3.90
N ASN A 247 1.35 -11.36 3.57
CA ASN A 247 1.43 -12.62 4.30
C ASN A 247 2.74 -13.32 3.96
N GLY A 248 3.57 -13.52 4.99
CA GLY A 248 4.82 -14.25 4.91
C GLY A 248 4.59 -15.73 4.62
N ASP A 249 5.50 -16.33 3.85
CA ASP A 249 5.51 -17.76 3.54
C ASP A 249 6.03 -18.60 4.71
N HIS A 250 6.70 -17.97 5.67
CA HIS A 250 7.32 -18.65 6.81
C HIS A 250 6.75 -18.19 8.16
N VAL A 251 6.95 -19.02 9.17
CA VAL A 251 6.66 -18.66 10.57
C VAL A 251 7.69 -17.66 11.08
N LYS A 252 7.33 -16.89 12.11
CA LYS A 252 8.15 -15.84 12.71
C LYS A 252 9.58 -16.31 13.02
N SER A 253 9.69 -17.47 13.66
CA SER A 253 10.97 -18.04 14.09
C SER A 253 11.92 -18.36 12.93
N TRP A 254 11.41 -18.59 11.72
CA TRP A 254 12.24 -18.77 10.53
C TRP A 254 12.97 -17.48 10.17
N TYR A 255 12.25 -16.35 10.08
CA TYR A 255 12.86 -15.05 9.77
C TYR A 255 13.92 -14.64 10.81
N GLU A 256 13.73 -15.02 12.08
CA GLU A 256 14.62 -14.66 13.20
C GLU A 256 15.89 -15.50 13.30
N ASN A 257 15.90 -16.69 12.68
CA ASN A 257 16.94 -17.69 12.88
C ASN A 257 17.56 -18.24 11.58
N THR A 258 17.02 -17.89 10.41
CA THR A 258 17.62 -18.27 9.12
C THR A 258 18.69 -17.26 8.72
N PRO A 259 19.97 -17.67 8.61
CA PRO A 259 21.05 -16.77 8.23
C PRO A 259 20.86 -16.16 6.85
N ASN A 260 21.00 -14.85 6.75
CA ASN A 260 21.04 -14.13 5.49
C ASN A 260 21.97 -12.91 5.62
N GLY A 261 23.14 -12.99 5.00
CA GLY A 261 24.25 -12.07 5.24
C GLY A 261 25.18 -12.51 6.37
N SER A 262 26.24 -11.74 6.59
CA SER A 262 27.32 -12.08 7.53
C SER A 262 27.02 -11.75 9.00
N ASP A 263 26.05 -10.87 9.27
CA ASP A 263 25.70 -10.41 10.61
C ASP A 263 24.23 -10.74 10.91
N ARG A 264 23.99 -11.29 12.10
CA ARG A 264 22.65 -11.61 12.62
C ARG A 264 21.74 -10.38 12.67
N TYR A 265 22.32 -9.18 12.83
CA TYR A 265 21.60 -7.92 12.81
C TYR A 265 20.65 -7.80 11.61
N TRP A 266 21.06 -8.31 10.43
CA TRP A 266 20.34 -8.13 9.16
C TRP A 266 19.42 -9.29 8.77
N TRP A 267 19.48 -10.44 9.44
CA TRP A 267 18.83 -11.67 8.96
C TRP A 267 17.33 -11.51 8.71
N SER A 268 16.59 -10.98 9.69
CA SER A 268 15.14 -10.82 9.60
C SER A 268 14.72 -9.90 8.46
N VAL A 269 15.39 -8.76 8.30
CA VAL A 269 15.07 -7.75 7.31
C VAL A 269 15.53 -8.11 5.89
N PHE A 270 16.65 -8.83 5.74
CA PHE A 270 17.08 -9.36 4.44
C PHE A 270 16.19 -10.51 3.97
N ASN A 271 15.83 -11.44 4.86
CA ASN A 271 14.86 -12.49 4.54
C ASN A 271 13.50 -11.90 4.12
N MET A 272 13.03 -10.86 4.83
CA MET A 272 11.85 -10.10 4.43
C MET A 272 12.02 -9.49 3.03
N GLN A 273 13.13 -8.77 2.79
CA GLN A 273 13.37 -8.06 1.54
C GLN A 273 13.41 -9.02 0.34
N GLU A 274 14.11 -10.15 0.45
CA GLU A 274 14.14 -11.18 -0.58
C GLU A 274 12.76 -11.74 -0.89
N GLU A 275 11.97 -12.01 0.15
CA GLU A 275 10.62 -12.52 -0.01
C GLU A 275 9.70 -11.52 -0.70
N LEU A 276 9.74 -10.25 -0.29
CA LEU A 276 9.00 -9.17 -0.95
C LEU A 276 9.43 -9.04 -2.43
N ARG A 277 10.73 -9.07 -2.70
CA ARG A 277 11.27 -9.00 -4.07
C ARG A 277 10.77 -10.15 -4.94
N ARG A 278 10.77 -11.38 -4.41
CA ARG A 278 10.25 -12.56 -5.12
C ARG A 278 8.74 -12.47 -5.34
N LYS A 279 7.96 -12.14 -4.30
CA LYS A 279 6.49 -12.11 -4.37
C LYS A 279 5.95 -10.99 -5.27
N LEU A 280 6.63 -9.84 -5.27
CA LEU A 280 6.13 -8.62 -5.88
C LEU A 280 6.99 -8.16 -7.08
N SER A 281 7.96 -8.97 -7.50
CA SER A 281 8.86 -8.68 -8.62
C SER A 281 9.57 -7.32 -8.47
N LEU A 282 10.07 -7.06 -7.26
CA LEU A 282 10.78 -5.82 -6.90
C LEU A 282 12.28 -5.98 -7.13
N ARG A 283 12.94 -4.88 -7.49
CA ARG A 283 14.38 -4.79 -7.64
C ARG A 283 15.00 -4.07 -6.44
N ALA A 284 16.31 -4.19 -6.24
CA ALA A 284 17.06 -3.38 -5.28
C ALA A 284 18.40 -2.96 -5.91
N PRO A 285 18.59 -1.68 -6.26
CA PRO A 285 17.58 -0.61 -6.27
C PRO A 285 16.44 -0.90 -7.27
N ASP A 286 15.24 -0.36 -7.03
CA ASP A 286 14.15 -0.34 -8.01
C ASP A 286 14.05 1.04 -8.65
N THR A 287 14.00 1.11 -9.98
CA THR A 287 13.89 2.38 -10.71
C THR A 287 12.45 2.90 -10.77
N ARG A 288 11.48 2.06 -10.41
CA ARG A 288 10.05 2.41 -10.44
C ARG A 288 9.55 2.93 -9.10
N TRP A 289 10.09 2.43 -8.00
CA TRP A 289 9.60 2.68 -6.65
C TRP A 289 10.74 2.85 -5.64
N ILE A 290 10.51 3.67 -4.61
CA ILE A 290 11.18 3.48 -3.32
C ILE A 290 10.34 2.48 -2.53
N ASN A 291 10.99 1.51 -1.89
CA ASN A 291 10.32 0.43 -1.17
C ASN A 291 10.64 0.52 0.33
N VAL A 292 9.61 0.51 1.17
CA VAL A 292 9.73 0.52 2.63
C VAL A 292 9.12 -0.76 3.17
N GLY A 293 9.92 -1.66 3.72
CA GLY A 293 9.46 -2.92 4.30
C GLY A 293 9.64 -2.95 5.80
N LEU A 294 8.61 -3.38 6.52
CA LEU A 294 8.69 -3.69 7.95
C LEU A 294 8.21 -5.13 8.19
N ILE A 295 8.84 -5.87 9.10
CA ILE A 295 8.47 -7.26 9.42
C ILE A 295 8.10 -7.42 10.90
N SER A 296 7.10 -8.26 11.19
CA SER A 296 6.78 -8.68 12.57
C SER A 296 7.66 -9.84 13.06
N ALA A 297 8.97 -9.72 12.93
CA ALA A 297 9.95 -10.69 13.38
C ALA A 297 11.26 -9.97 13.78
N GLU A 298 11.88 -10.39 14.88
CA GLU A 298 13.12 -9.78 15.36
C GLU A 298 13.93 -10.79 16.17
N GLY A 299 15.08 -11.18 15.62
CA GLY A 299 16.04 -11.99 16.35
C GLY A 299 16.87 -11.15 17.34
N PRO A 300 17.62 -11.78 18.25
CA PRO A 300 18.52 -11.08 19.15
C PRO A 300 19.48 -10.14 18.41
N GLY A 301 19.43 -8.85 18.75
CA GLY A 301 20.28 -7.81 18.15
C GLY A 301 19.91 -7.43 16.72
N ALA A 302 18.74 -7.84 16.23
CA ALA A 302 18.27 -7.43 14.90
C ALA A 302 17.95 -5.94 14.86
N GLY A 303 18.07 -5.36 13.67
CA GLY A 303 17.69 -3.97 13.43
C GLY A 303 17.29 -3.74 11.99
N GLY A 304 17.38 -2.49 11.57
CA GLY A 304 16.99 -2.04 10.24
C GLY A 304 17.95 -1.02 9.66
N GLY A 305 17.64 -0.58 8.45
CA GLY A 305 18.38 0.45 7.75
C GLY A 305 17.76 0.81 6.40
N GLY A 306 18.24 1.90 5.81
CA GLY A 306 17.89 2.37 4.49
C GLY A 306 19.09 2.45 3.54
N GLY A 307 18.81 2.48 2.25
CA GLY A 307 19.82 2.63 1.21
C GLY A 307 19.32 2.18 -0.16
N GLY A 308 19.77 2.85 -1.22
CA GLY A 308 19.51 2.42 -2.61
C GLY A 308 18.01 2.24 -2.92
N GLY A 309 17.17 3.19 -2.50
CA GLY A 309 15.72 3.11 -2.71
C GLY A 309 14.98 2.08 -1.87
N TRP A 310 15.62 1.53 -0.84
CA TRP A 310 15.00 0.65 0.14
C TRP A 310 15.10 1.20 1.55
N VAL A 311 14.07 0.94 2.35
CA VAL A 311 14.08 0.99 3.81
C VAL A 311 13.61 -0.38 4.28
N ILE A 312 14.36 -1.01 5.18
CA ILE A 312 14.04 -2.35 5.70
C ILE A 312 14.17 -2.31 7.23
N LEU A 313 13.07 -2.58 7.95
CA LEU A 313 13.01 -2.40 9.40
C LEU A 313 12.48 -3.64 10.11
N CYS A 314 13.01 -3.90 11.30
CA CYS A 314 12.66 -5.08 12.09
C CYS A 314 11.36 -4.86 12.88
N GLN A 315 10.99 -5.82 13.72
CA GLN A 315 9.79 -5.71 14.55
C GLN A 315 9.84 -4.53 15.50
N HIS A 316 10.96 -4.26 16.17
CA HIS A 316 11.06 -3.13 17.10
C HIS A 316 10.60 -1.80 16.48
N ASP A 317 10.97 -1.56 15.22
CA ASP A 317 10.54 -0.38 14.46
C ASP A 317 9.07 -0.44 14.08
N ALA A 318 8.56 -1.63 13.72
CA ALA A 318 7.16 -1.84 13.40
C ALA A 318 6.26 -1.63 14.64
N ASP A 319 6.67 -2.15 15.79
CA ASP A 319 6.03 -1.99 17.11
C ASP A 319 6.08 -0.52 17.55
N GLY A 320 7.20 0.15 17.28
CA GLY A 320 7.38 1.57 17.45
C GLY A 320 6.38 2.40 16.65
N ALA A 321 6.30 2.15 15.34
CA ALA A 321 5.35 2.80 14.45
C ALA A 321 3.90 2.52 14.86
N ALA A 322 3.60 1.32 15.36
CA ALA A 322 2.29 0.94 15.89
C ALA A 322 1.95 1.61 17.23
N GLY A 323 2.89 2.35 17.84
CA GLY A 323 2.71 2.99 19.15
C GLY A 323 2.70 2.02 20.32
N VAL A 324 3.22 0.82 20.13
CA VAL A 324 3.34 -0.20 21.17
C VAL A 324 4.60 0.04 22.01
N ASN A 325 5.63 0.68 21.43
CA ASN A 325 6.91 0.83 22.09
C ASN A 325 7.40 2.28 22.11
N GLY A 326 7.40 2.93 23.27
CA GLY A 326 8.06 4.22 23.46
C GLY A 326 7.40 5.43 22.78
N PRO A 327 8.02 6.62 22.87
CA PRO A 327 7.46 7.87 22.37
C PRO A 327 7.53 7.98 20.84
N MET A 328 6.46 8.48 20.22
CA MET A 328 6.30 8.48 18.76
C MET A 328 7.36 9.29 18.00
N ASN A 329 7.87 10.37 18.60
CA ASN A 329 8.87 11.22 17.97
C ASN A 329 10.14 10.45 17.58
N ARG A 330 10.54 9.44 18.36
CA ARG A 330 11.67 8.57 18.01
C ARG A 330 11.43 7.89 16.65
N TRP A 331 10.22 7.38 16.44
CA TRP A 331 9.87 6.59 15.25
C TRP A 331 9.59 7.47 14.04
N TYR A 332 9.06 8.68 14.25
CA TYR A 332 8.97 9.70 13.21
C TYR A 332 10.37 10.12 12.73
N GLY A 333 11.28 10.42 13.65
CA GLY A 333 12.67 10.76 13.33
C GLY A 333 13.41 9.61 12.64
N GLY A 334 13.26 8.39 13.15
CA GLY A 334 13.85 7.18 12.55
C GLY A 334 13.38 6.96 11.12
N MET A 335 12.08 7.03 10.83
CA MET A 335 11.61 6.86 9.45
C MET A 335 12.14 7.95 8.50
N VAL A 336 12.24 9.20 8.97
CA VAL A 336 12.85 10.27 8.16
C VAL A 336 14.32 9.99 7.88
N HIS A 337 15.08 9.51 8.87
CA HIS A 337 16.48 9.12 8.72
C HIS A 337 16.65 8.02 7.67
N GLU A 338 15.90 6.93 7.80
CA GLU A 338 16.01 5.78 6.89
C GLU A 338 15.55 6.10 5.47
N LEU A 339 14.48 6.89 5.32
CA LEU A 339 14.09 7.42 4.02
C LEU A 339 15.19 8.31 3.43
N GLY A 340 15.90 9.07 4.25
CA GLY A 340 17.06 9.87 3.82
C GLY A 340 18.11 9.00 3.12
N HIS A 341 18.44 7.84 3.70
CA HIS A 341 19.31 6.86 3.05
C HIS A 341 18.70 6.27 1.77
N ALA A 342 17.40 5.98 1.75
CA ALA A 342 16.72 5.52 0.54
C ALA A 342 16.77 6.56 -0.60
N PHE A 343 16.71 7.85 -0.26
CA PHE A 343 16.91 8.98 -1.19
C PHE A 343 18.39 9.23 -1.54
N GLY A 344 19.32 8.47 -0.96
CA GLY A 344 20.74 8.48 -1.30
C GLY A 344 21.60 9.37 -0.41
N LEU A 345 21.15 9.75 0.78
CA LEU A 345 21.99 10.43 1.77
C LEU A 345 22.85 9.43 2.55
N PRO A 346 24.13 9.74 2.82
CA PRO A 346 24.94 8.99 3.78
C PRO A 346 24.58 9.37 5.22
N ASP A 347 25.09 8.59 6.17
CA ASP A 347 25.15 9.02 7.57
C ASP A 347 26.01 10.27 7.72
N SER A 348 25.57 11.16 8.61
CA SER A 348 26.40 12.25 9.10
C SER A 348 27.43 11.70 10.08
N ALA A 349 28.71 12.04 9.89
CA ALA A 349 29.81 11.60 10.75
C ALA A 349 29.78 12.19 12.18
N SER A 350 28.86 13.12 12.47
CA SER A 350 28.73 13.79 13.76
C SER A 350 27.29 14.16 14.04
N THR A 351 26.95 14.42 15.31
CA THR A 351 25.62 14.95 15.68
C THR A 351 25.54 16.41 15.27
N ASP A 352 24.78 16.70 14.20
CA ASP A 352 24.83 17.98 13.49
C ASP A 352 23.47 18.70 13.39
N GLY A 353 22.45 18.24 14.13
CA GLY A 353 21.09 18.76 14.08
C GLY A 353 20.27 18.26 12.88
N THR A 354 20.87 17.47 11.98
CA THR A 354 20.16 16.90 10.82
C THR A 354 19.55 15.54 11.17
N PRO A 355 18.48 15.13 10.46
CA PRO A 355 17.94 13.79 10.66
C PRO A 355 18.89 12.67 10.19
N MET A 356 19.96 12.97 9.45
CA MET A 356 20.95 11.97 9.03
C MET A 356 22.04 11.71 10.07
N SER A 357 21.95 12.32 11.24
CA SER A 357 22.79 12.02 12.38
C SER A 357 21.95 11.45 13.54
N ALA A 358 22.59 11.14 14.67
CA ALA A 358 21.89 10.83 15.92
C ALA A 358 20.89 11.92 16.39
N SER A 359 20.84 13.09 15.74
CA SER A 359 19.85 14.12 16.05
C SER A 359 18.43 13.68 15.71
N PHE A 360 18.21 12.63 14.91
CA PHE A 360 16.85 12.13 14.62
C PHE A 360 16.03 11.84 15.89
N TYR A 361 16.68 11.52 17.02
CA TYR A 361 16.03 11.39 18.33
C TYR A 361 15.40 12.68 18.85
N SER A 362 15.81 13.84 18.33
CA SER A 362 15.33 15.18 18.70
C SER A 362 14.12 15.64 17.87
N TYR A 363 13.53 14.77 17.06
CA TYR A 363 12.33 15.07 16.27
C TYR A 363 11.23 15.75 17.11
N PRO A 364 10.56 16.79 16.59
CA PRO A 364 10.63 17.34 15.23
C PRO A 364 11.73 18.40 15.02
N ASN A 365 12.62 18.62 16.00
CA ASN A 365 13.62 19.70 15.96
C ASN A 365 14.90 19.30 15.23
N THR A 366 14.73 18.72 14.04
CA THR A 366 15.83 18.40 13.12
C THR A 366 15.53 18.99 11.75
N HIS A 367 16.57 19.34 11.00
CA HIS A 367 16.43 19.94 9.68
C HIS A 367 17.49 19.42 8.72
N PHE A 368 17.12 19.19 7.45
CA PHE A 368 18.14 18.83 6.47
C PHE A 368 19.07 20.02 6.23
N SER A 369 20.37 19.77 6.11
CA SER A 369 21.32 20.80 5.65
C SER A 369 21.07 21.14 4.18
N GLN A 370 21.49 22.32 3.72
CA GLN A 370 21.32 22.71 2.31
C GLN A 370 21.96 21.71 1.34
N ALA A 371 23.10 21.12 1.73
CA ALA A 371 23.77 20.07 0.95
C ALA A 371 22.90 18.80 0.85
N GLN A 372 22.33 18.34 1.97
CA GLN A 372 21.42 17.19 1.99
C GLN A 372 20.16 17.45 1.15
N LYS A 373 19.56 18.64 1.25
CA LYS A 373 18.40 19.01 0.41
C LYS A 373 18.73 18.94 -1.07
N THR A 374 19.88 19.49 -1.46
CA THR A 374 20.36 19.46 -2.85
C THR A 374 20.61 18.04 -3.34
N GLN A 375 21.20 17.18 -2.50
CA GLN A 375 21.48 15.79 -2.83
C GLN A 375 20.20 14.95 -2.97
N ILE A 376 19.19 15.16 -2.11
CA ILE A 376 17.89 14.50 -2.26
C ILE A 376 17.23 14.90 -3.60
N LEU A 377 17.17 16.20 -3.89
CA LEU A 377 16.45 16.72 -5.06
C LEU A 377 17.11 16.35 -6.40
N ASN A 378 18.44 16.25 -6.42
CA ASN A 378 19.21 15.90 -7.62
C ASN A 378 19.63 14.42 -7.63
N GLY A 379 19.27 13.66 -6.60
CA GLY A 379 19.64 12.25 -6.45
C GLY A 379 18.84 11.32 -7.36
N PRO A 380 19.14 10.00 -7.32
CA PRO A 380 18.50 9.00 -8.17
C PRO A 380 16.97 8.99 -8.09
N TYR A 381 16.43 9.34 -6.92
CA TYR A 381 15.00 9.39 -6.65
C TYR A 381 14.43 10.82 -6.56
N GLY A 382 15.20 11.85 -6.91
CA GLY A 382 14.73 13.25 -6.87
C GLY A 382 13.49 13.49 -7.73
N SER A 383 13.36 12.75 -8.84
CA SER A 383 12.18 12.81 -9.72
C SER A 383 10.90 12.20 -9.14
N PHE A 384 10.97 11.59 -7.96
CA PHE A 384 9.82 11.04 -7.23
C PHE A 384 9.19 12.11 -6.31
N LEU A 385 9.85 13.26 -6.19
CA LEU A 385 9.40 14.38 -5.38
C LEU A 385 8.64 15.38 -6.25
N SER A 386 7.40 15.66 -5.88
CA SER A 386 6.49 16.59 -6.58
C SER A 386 5.98 17.69 -5.67
#